data_AF-A0A1P8WMS6-F1
#
_entry.id   AF-A0A1P8WMS6-F1
#
_cell.length_a   1.000
_cell.length_b   1.000
_cell.length_c   1.000
_cell.angle_alpha   90.00
_cell.angle_beta   90.00
_cell.angle_gamma   90.00
#
_symmetry.space_group_name_H-M   'P 1'
#
loop_
_entity.id
_entity.type
_entity.pdbx_description
1 polymer ?
#
loop_
_entity_poly.entity_id
_entity_poly.type
_entity_poly.pdbx_seq_one_letter_code
_entity_poly.pdbx_strand_id
1 'polypeptide(L)' 'MIRPNKHAHPDKTLMSAATVILRRVKARRSEKFDDLRKVLVSHEPDAASLFLPAVNLLFLLGLIEYRKKNDTFEYVGN' A
#
# COMPACT_ATOMS: atom_id res chain seq x y z
N MET A 1 -7.17 4.54 11.86
CA MET A 1 -8.44 5.12 12.35
C MET A 1 -8.68 4.59 13.75
N ILE A 2 -8.84 5.45 14.75
CA ILE A 2 -8.81 4.98 16.16
C ILE A 2 -10.16 4.35 16.60
N ARG A 3 -11.26 4.45 15.84
CA ARG A 3 -12.46 3.61 16.02
C ARG A 3 -13.15 3.29 14.68
N PRO A 4 -13.51 2.02 14.41
CA PRO A 4 -14.45 1.66 13.35
C PRO A 4 -15.83 2.28 13.63
N ASN A 5 -16.56 2.65 12.58
CA ASN A 5 -17.97 3.05 12.68
C ASN A 5 -18.78 2.30 11.61
N LYS A 6 -20.11 2.38 11.65
CA LYS A 6 -21.02 1.66 10.74
C LYS A 6 -20.77 1.93 9.23
N HIS A 7 -19.99 2.96 8.90
CA HIS A 7 -19.65 3.36 7.53
C HIS A 7 -18.14 3.23 7.22
N ALA A 8 -17.34 2.76 8.17
CA ALA A 8 -15.90 2.66 8.02
C ALA A 8 -15.43 1.24 8.38
N HIS A 9 -15.46 0.36 7.37
CA HIS A 9 -14.85 -0.95 7.48
C HIS A 9 -13.33 -0.76 7.62
N PRO A 10 -12.69 -1.25 8.70
CA PRO A 10 -11.29 -0.95 9.00
C PRO A 10 -10.33 -1.38 7.89
N ASP A 11 -10.65 -2.47 7.19
CA ASP A 11 -9.85 -2.99 6.08
C ASP A 11 -10.01 -2.20 4.77
N LYS A 12 -11.09 -1.40 4.66
CA LYS A 12 -11.37 -0.55 3.50
C LYS A 12 -10.92 0.89 3.72
N THR A 13 -9.87 1.06 4.53
CA THR A 13 -9.31 2.38 4.84
C THR A 13 -7.96 2.56 4.16
N LEU A 14 -7.63 3.82 3.82
CA LEU A 14 -6.31 4.18 3.32
C LEU A 14 -5.19 3.69 4.25
N MET A 15 -5.42 3.74 5.56
CA MET A 15 -4.45 3.31 6.56
C MET A 15 -4.22 1.79 6.51
N SER A 16 -5.28 0.99 6.35
CA SER A 16 -5.12 -0.47 6.17
C SER A 16 -4.37 -0.78 4.87
N ALA A 17 -4.80 -0.18 3.75
CA ALA A 17 -4.16 -0.37 2.46
C ALA A 17 -2.67 -0.01 2.49
N ALA A 18 -2.32 1.17 3.03
CA ALA A 18 -0.94 1.60 3.19
C ALA A 18 -0.13 0.66 4.10
N THR A 19 -0.74 0.14 5.19
CA THR A 19 -0.07 -0.79 6.10
C THR A 19 0.22 -2.14 5.42
N VAL A 20 -0.74 -2.67 4.65
CA VAL A 20 -0.57 -3.92 3.89
C VAL A 20 0.54 -3.80 2.86
N ILE A 21 0.51 -2.71 2.08
CA ILE A 21 1.53 -2.41 1.08
C ILE A 21 2.90 -2.24 1.74
N LEU A 22 2.99 -1.42 2.79
CA LEU A 22 4.25 -1.17 3.49
C LEU A 22 4.85 -2.45 4.05
N ARG A 23 4.05 -3.29 4.71
CA ARG A 23 4.50 -4.59 5.24
C ARG A 23 5.09 -5.45 4.12
N ARG A 24 4.46 -5.45 2.94
CA ARG A 24 4.88 -6.23 1.78
C ARG A 24 6.19 -5.75 1.19
N VAL A 25 6.33 -4.44 0.93
CA VAL A 25 7.55 -3.87 0.35
C VAL A 25 8.70 -3.92 1.36
N LYS A 26 8.43 -3.69 2.66
CA LYS A 26 9.45 -3.83 3.72
C LYS A 26 10.03 -5.25 3.80
N ALA A 27 9.19 -6.27 3.63
CA ALA A 27 9.64 -7.67 3.64
C ALA A 27 10.45 -8.06 2.39
N ARG A 28 10.08 -7.56 1.21
CA ARG A 28 10.72 -7.93 -0.07
C ARG A 28 11.77 -6.97 -0.59
N ARG A 29 11.92 -5.80 0.05
CA ARG A 29 12.74 -4.64 -0.36
C ARG A 29 12.31 -3.96 -1.66
N SER A 30 11.86 -4.72 -2.65
CA SER A 30 11.32 -4.21 -3.92
C SER A 30 10.18 -5.10 -4.40
N GLU A 31 9.14 -4.52 -5.00
CA GLU A 31 8.02 -5.26 -5.60
C GLU A 31 7.46 -4.53 -6.82
N LYS A 32 7.04 -5.28 -7.85
CA LYS A 32 6.39 -4.71 -9.04
C LYS A 32 5.05 -4.08 -8.71
N PHE A 33 4.67 -3.04 -9.44
CA PHE A 33 3.40 -2.33 -9.29
C PHE A 33 2.21 -3.30 -9.29
N ASP A 34 2.09 -4.12 -10.33
CA ASP A 34 0.96 -5.04 -10.50
C ASP A 34 0.91 -6.11 -9.39
N ASP A 35 2.05 -6.63 -8.97
CA ASP A 35 2.11 -7.65 -7.93
C ASP A 35 1.77 -7.08 -6.56
N LEU A 36 2.19 -5.84 -6.29
CA LEU A 36 1.83 -5.12 -5.08
C LEU A 36 0.34 -4.75 -5.06
N ARG A 37 -0.24 -4.40 -6.22
CA ARG A 37 -1.68 -4.18 -6.37
C ARG A 37 -2.47 -5.46 -6.12
N LYS A 38 -2.01 -6.60 -6.66
CA LYS A 38 -2.64 -7.92 -6.39
C LYS A 38 -2.61 -8.25 -4.91
N VAL A 39 -1.52 -7.97 -4.20
CA VAL A 39 -1.44 -8.19 -2.74
C VAL A 39 -2.53 -7.43 -2.00
N LEU A 40 -2.80 -6.17 -2.37
CA LEU A 40 -3.87 -5.40 -1.75
C LEU A 40 -5.26 -5.98 -2.08
N VAL A 41 -5.52 -6.31 -3.35
CA VAL A 41 -6.81 -6.87 -3.79
C VAL A 41 -7.08 -8.25 -3.17
N SER A 42 -6.05 -9.08 -3.01
CA SER A 42 -6.17 -10.37 -2.31
C SER A 42 -6.43 -10.20 -0.81
N HIS A 43 -6.04 -9.07 -0.22
CA HIS A 43 -6.33 -8.77 1.19
C HIS A 43 -7.77 -8.24 1.38
N GLU A 44 -8.20 -7.31 0.53
CA GLU A 44 -9.54 -6.73 0.55
C GLU A 44 -9.91 -6.26 -0.87
N PRO A 45 -10.82 -6.95 -1.59
CA PRO A 45 -11.16 -6.64 -2.98
C PRO A 45 -11.65 -5.20 -3.19
N ASP A 46 -12.39 -4.65 -2.23
CA ASP A 46 -12.94 -3.29 -2.32
C ASP A 46 -11.87 -2.21 -2.09
N ALA A 47 -10.69 -2.57 -1.59
CA ALA A 47 -9.57 -1.65 -1.38
C ALA A 47 -8.77 -1.37 -2.67
N ALA A 48 -9.14 -1.97 -3.82
CA ALA A 48 -8.44 -1.77 -5.09
C ALA A 48 -8.30 -0.29 -5.49
N SER A 49 -9.33 0.52 -5.22
CA SER A 49 -9.34 1.97 -5.49
C SER A 49 -8.39 2.77 -4.58
N LEU A 50 -8.01 2.19 -3.43
CA LEU A 50 -7.11 2.81 -2.45
C LEU A 50 -5.63 2.57 -2.77
N PHE A 51 -5.32 1.75 -3.78
CA PHE A 51 -3.92 1.41 -4.11
C PHE A 51 -3.07 2.65 -4.42
N LEU A 52 -3.50 3.48 -5.38
CA LEU A 52 -2.77 4.69 -5.77
C LEU A 52 -2.66 5.70 -4.60
N PRO A 53 -3.76 6.04 -3.89
CA PRO A 53 -3.66 6.84 -2.67
C PRO A 53 -2.68 6.29 -1.63
N ALA A 54 -2.65 4.97 -1.43
CA ALA A 54 -1.79 4.33 -0.44
C ALA A 54 -0.31 4.42 -0.80
N VAL A 55 0.08 4.10 -2.04
CA VAL A 55 1.49 4.24 -2.47
C VAL A 55 1.94 5.72 -2.49
N ASN A 56 1.04 6.65 -2.84
CA ASN A 56 1.33 8.08 -2.77
C ASN A 56 1.56 8.53 -1.33
N LEU A 57 0.73 8.09 -0.39
CA LEU A 57 0.94 8.37 1.04
C LEU A 57 2.30 7.85 1.51
N LEU A 58 2.64 6.60 1.20
CA LEU A 58 3.92 6.00 1.60
C LEU A 58 5.12 6.72 0.97
N PHE A 59 5.01 7.18 -0.27
CA PHE A 59 6.03 8.00 -0.93
C PHE A 59 6.21 9.34 -0.21
N LEU A 60 5.11 10.05 0.10
CA LEU A 60 5.15 11.32 0.83
C LEU A 60 5.75 11.18 2.24
N LEU A 61 5.57 10.02 2.87
CA LEU A 61 6.17 9.69 4.16
C LEU A 61 7.65 9.26 4.06
N GLY A 62 8.23 9.20 2.85
CA GLY A 62 9.62 8.78 2.65
C GLY A 62 9.86 7.29 2.94
N LEU A 63 8.83 6.45 2.85
CA LEU A 63 8.92 5.02 3.15
C LEU A 63 9.19 4.17 1.90
N ILE A 64 8.75 4.64 0.73
CA ILE A 64 8.96 3.95 -0.55
C ILE A 64 9.36 4.93 -1.67
N GLU A 65 10.05 4.42 -2.68
CA GLU A 65 10.31 5.11 -3.95
C GLU A 65 9.82 4.29 -5.14
N TYR A 66 9.32 4.96 -6.17
CA TYR A 66 8.92 4.31 -7.43
C TYR A 66 10.07 4.35 -8.45
N ARG A 67 10.51 3.17 -8.89
CA ARG A 67 11.54 2.99 -9.92
C ARG A 67 10.90 2.76 -11.29
N LYS A 68 10.74 3.85 -12.04
CA LYS A 68 10.15 3.86 -13.40
C LYS A 68 10.74 2.82 -14.34
N LYS A 69 12.06 2.58 -14.29
CA LYS A 69 12.77 1.67 -15.21
C LYS A 69 12.21 0.23 -15.14
N ASN A 70 11.83 -0.21 -13.95
CA ASN A 70 11.45 -1.59 -13.69
C ASN A 70 9.97 -1.73 -13.27
N ASP A 71 9.24 -0.62 -13.19
CA ASP A 71 7.87 -0.54 -12.67
C ASP A 71 7.74 -1.20 -11.28
N THR A 72 8.59 -0.74 -10.35
CA THR A 72 8.71 -1.31 -8.99
C THR A 72 8.67 -0.24 -7.92
N PHE A 73 8.14 -0.60 -6.75
CA PHE A 73 8.27 0.17 -5.53
C PHE A 73 9.36 -0.44 -4.66
N GLU A 74 10.30 0.39 -4.23
CA GLU A 74 11.38 0.03 -3.32
C GLU A 74 11.14 0.61 -1.92
N TYR A 75 11.45 -0.16 -0.88
CA TYR A 75 11.42 0.33 0.50
C TYR A 75 12.70 1.13 0.78
N VAL A 76 12.54 2.40 1.17
CA VAL A 76 13.64 3.33 1.48
C VAL A 76 13.58 3.87 2.91
N GLY A 77 12.63 3.40 3.73
CA GLY A 77 12.53 3.83 5.13
C GLY A 77 13.77 3.42 5.94
N ASN A 78 14.29 4.36 6.73
CA ASN A 78 15.42 4.15 7.65
C ASN A 78 15.13 3.08 8.70
#